data_AF-A0A068JCY7-F1
#
_entry.id   AF-A0A068JCY7-F1
#
_cell.length_a   1.000
_cell.length_b   1.000
_cell.length_c   1.000
_cell.angle_alpha   90.00
_cell.angle_beta   90.00
_cell.angle_gamma   90.00
#
_symmetry.space_group_name_H-M   'P 1'
#
loop_
_entity.id
_entity.type
_entity.pdbx_description
1 polymer ?
#
loop_
_entity_poly.entity_id
_entity_poly.type
_entity_poly.pdbx_seq_one_letter_code
_entity_poly.pdbx_strand_id
1 'polypeptide(L)'
;TRLHGLAGIDEFEMVRATQATFKLGIEFRNWGAPGDSYIHGFGKIGQDLYWLHCHQFWLKERAAGRAKHLDHYALNTLAARMNRFAMPDPSNPQSPIADIDYAYHFDASLFARFLRGRAEAAGVERIEGRIVAANRRGSDGFLDHVVLADGRTVDGDLFIDCSG
;
A
#
# COMPACT_ATOMS: atom_id res chain seq x y z
N THR A 1 2.22 7.66 4.95
CA THR A 1 1.40 6.43 5.22
C THR A 1 1.64 5.89 6.63
N ARG A 2 0.62 5.30 7.27
CA ARG A 2 0.67 4.88 8.69
C ARG A 2 1.81 3.91 9.03
N LEU A 3 2.15 2.98 8.13
CA LEU A 3 3.23 2.00 8.33
C LEU A 3 4.62 2.64 8.30
N HIS A 4 4.88 3.54 7.36
CA HIS A 4 6.20 4.19 7.23
C HIS A 4 6.48 5.08 8.45
N GLY A 5 5.48 5.79 8.96
CA GLY A 5 5.60 6.57 10.19
C GLY A 5 5.97 5.70 11.40
N LEU A 6 5.36 4.52 11.55
CA LEU A 6 5.71 3.58 12.62
C LEU A 6 7.15 3.05 12.50
N ALA A 7 7.65 2.87 11.27
CA ALA A 7 9.02 2.44 11.00
C ALA A 7 10.05 3.60 10.98
N GLY A 8 9.62 4.83 11.25
CA GLY A 8 10.46 6.04 11.20
C GLY A 8 11.02 6.33 9.80
N ILE A 9 10.36 5.86 8.74
CA ILE A 9 10.77 6.03 7.35
C ILE A 9 10.28 7.39 6.84
N ASP A 10 11.19 8.22 6.36
CA ASP A 10 10.84 9.42 5.62
C ASP A 10 10.21 9.04 4.28
N GLU A 11 9.04 9.60 4.01
CA GLU A 11 8.23 9.24 2.85
C GLU A 11 8.91 9.65 1.54
N PHE A 12 9.54 10.83 1.50
CA PHE A 12 10.18 11.35 0.30
C PHE A 12 11.53 10.69 0.03
N GLU A 13 12.24 10.24 1.06
CA GLU A 13 13.43 9.39 0.95
C GLU A 13 13.06 8.07 0.28
N MET A 14 12.02 7.40 0.77
CA MET A 14 11.53 6.14 0.22
C MET A 14 11.04 6.29 -1.23
N VAL A 15 10.31 7.36 -1.54
CA VAL A 15 9.87 7.64 -2.92
C VAL A 15 11.07 7.75 -3.87
N ARG A 16 12.09 8.52 -3.48
CA ARG A 16 13.33 8.70 -4.28
C ARG A 16 14.11 7.39 -4.43
N ALA A 17 14.27 6.63 -3.34
CA ALA A 17 15.03 5.40 -3.34
C ALA A 17 14.40 4.27 -4.15
N THR A 18 13.08 4.30 -4.35
CA THR A 18 12.31 3.19 -4.95
C THR A 18 11.68 3.49 -6.29
N GLN A 19 12.00 4.66 -6.87
CA GLN A 19 11.37 5.14 -8.10
C GLN A 19 9.83 5.17 -8.00
N ALA A 20 9.32 5.52 -6.81
CA ALA A 20 7.91 5.44 -6.56
C ALA A 20 7.11 6.54 -7.27
N THR A 21 5.88 6.21 -7.62
CA THR A 21 4.85 7.17 -8.05
C THR A 21 3.63 7.06 -7.14
N PHE A 22 2.82 8.11 -7.12
CA PHE A 22 1.61 8.15 -6.31
C PHE A 22 0.48 7.33 -6.97
N LYS A 23 -0.28 6.62 -6.15
CA LYS A 23 -1.44 5.83 -6.56
C LYS A 23 -2.68 6.39 -5.87
N LEU A 24 -3.70 6.73 -6.67
CA LEU A 24 -4.99 7.23 -6.19
C LEU A 24 -6.12 6.19 -6.23
N GLY A 25 -5.88 5.04 -6.84
CA GLY A 25 -6.85 3.97 -7.00
C GLY A 25 -6.40 2.92 -7.99
N ILE A 26 -7.33 2.08 -8.43
CA ILE A 26 -7.14 1.08 -9.49
C ILE A 26 -8.22 1.29 -10.55
N GLU A 27 -7.81 1.42 -11.81
CA GLU A 27 -8.75 1.46 -12.94
C GLU A 27 -9.03 0.03 -13.44
N PHE A 28 -10.31 -0.32 -13.48
CA PHE A 28 -10.82 -1.59 -14.00
C PHE A 28 -11.45 -1.33 -15.36
N ARG A 29 -10.85 -1.89 -16.43
CA ARG A 29 -11.35 -1.76 -17.81
C ARG A 29 -11.88 -3.09 -18.33
N ASN A 30 -13.02 -3.05 -19.01
CA ASN A 30 -13.68 -4.20 -19.64
C ASN A 30 -14.12 -5.31 -18.67
N TRP A 31 -14.30 -4.99 -17.37
CA TRP A 31 -14.73 -5.98 -16.37
C TRP A 31 -16.25 -6.23 -16.41
N GLY A 32 -17.05 -5.19 -16.66
CA GLY A 32 -18.51 -5.31 -16.81
C GLY A 32 -18.91 -5.67 -18.24
N ALA A 33 -18.53 -4.84 -19.20
CA ALA A 33 -18.69 -5.08 -20.63
C ALA A 33 -17.50 -4.48 -21.42
N PRO A 34 -17.26 -4.94 -22.66
CA PRO A 34 -16.27 -4.32 -23.54
C PRO A 34 -16.56 -2.82 -23.75
N GLY A 35 -15.56 -1.98 -23.51
CA GLY A 35 -15.67 -0.51 -23.59
C GLY A 35 -15.90 0.19 -22.25
N ASP A 36 -16.27 -0.55 -21.19
CA ASP A 36 -16.51 0.04 -19.87
C ASP A 36 -15.23 0.24 -19.07
N SER A 37 -15.24 1.26 -18.21
CA SER A 37 -14.18 1.52 -17.23
C SER A 37 -14.75 2.16 -15.96
N TYR A 38 -14.24 1.76 -14.80
CA TYR A 38 -14.43 2.48 -13.55
C TYR A 38 -13.15 2.51 -12.72
N ILE A 39 -13.03 3.48 -11.80
CA ILE A 39 -11.90 3.56 -10.87
C ILE A 39 -12.38 3.21 -9.47
N HIS A 40 -11.77 2.21 -8.85
CA HIS A 40 -11.83 2.02 -7.41
C HIS A 40 -10.80 2.98 -6.78
N GLY A 41 -11.24 4.21 -6.51
CA GLY A 41 -10.44 5.25 -5.89
C GLY A 41 -10.32 5.04 -4.38
N PHE A 42 -9.22 5.50 -3.79
CA PHE A 42 -9.12 5.58 -2.33
C PHE A 42 -9.98 6.74 -1.80
N GLY A 43 -10.32 6.72 -0.51
CA GLY A 43 -11.07 7.79 0.14
C GLY A 43 -12.58 7.72 -0.09
N LYS A 44 -13.25 8.85 0.14
CA LYS A 44 -14.73 8.96 0.19
C LYS A 44 -15.31 9.34 -1.18
N ILE A 45 -16.58 8.96 -1.40
CA ILE A 45 -17.38 9.38 -2.55
C ILE A 45 -18.44 10.37 -2.08
N GLY A 46 -18.32 11.61 -2.56
CA GLY A 46 -19.22 12.71 -2.27
C GLY A 46 -19.40 12.98 -0.78
N GLN A 47 -20.59 13.42 -0.41
CA GLN A 47 -20.95 13.75 0.96
C GLN A 47 -22.28 13.08 1.31
N ASP A 48 -22.33 12.47 2.50
CA ASP A 48 -23.55 11.92 3.07
C ASP A 48 -24.39 13.02 3.71
N LEU A 49 -25.71 12.84 3.71
CA LEU A 49 -26.66 13.78 4.30
C LEU A 49 -27.58 13.01 5.27
N TYR A 50 -27.36 13.22 6.57
CA TYR A 50 -28.02 12.46 7.64
C TYR A 50 -27.84 10.95 7.45
N TRP A 51 -28.93 10.19 7.30
CA TRP A 51 -28.91 8.74 7.06
C TRP A 51 -28.84 8.37 5.57
N LEU A 52 -28.82 9.36 4.67
CA LEU A 52 -28.75 9.12 3.24
C LEU A 52 -27.30 9.22 2.75
N HIS A 53 -26.83 8.16 2.11
CA HIS A 53 -25.50 8.12 1.55
C HIS A 53 -25.45 8.76 0.16
N CYS A 54 -24.29 9.32 -0.21
CA CYS A 54 -24.11 10.02 -1.50
C CYS A 54 -24.64 9.22 -2.71
N HIS A 55 -24.39 7.90 -2.74
CA HIS A 55 -24.82 7.04 -3.85
C HIS A 55 -26.34 7.02 -4.06
N GLN A 56 -27.15 7.19 -3.00
CA GLN A 56 -28.61 7.20 -3.11
C GLN A 56 -29.10 8.45 -3.84
N PHE A 57 -28.53 9.61 -3.53
CA PHE A 57 -28.78 10.84 -4.27
C PHE A 57 -28.30 10.74 -5.72
N TRP A 58 -27.09 10.20 -5.92
CA TRP A 58 -26.54 10.01 -7.26
C TRP A 58 -27.42 9.11 -8.14
N LEU A 59 -27.92 7.98 -7.60
CA LEU A 59 -28.82 7.09 -8.33
C LEU A 59 -30.13 7.79 -8.74
N LYS A 60 -30.73 8.57 -7.84
CA LYS A 60 -31.93 9.38 -8.12
C LYS A 60 -31.67 10.40 -9.22
N GLU A 61 -30.59 11.18 -9.11
CA GLU A 61 -30.26 12.23 -10.08
C GLU A 61 -29.81 11.64 -11.43
N ARG A 62 -29.17 10.46 -11.43
CA ARG A 62 -28.83 9.72 -12.65
C ARG A 62 -30.07 9.23 -13.37
N ALA A 63 -31.04 8.66 -12.66
CA ALA A 63 -32.32 8.24 -13.24
C ALA A 63 -33.09 9.41 -13.87
N ALA A 64 -32.90 10.62 -13.33
CA ALA A 64 -33.48 11.85 -13.85
C ALA A 64 -32.62 12.55 -14.93
N GLY A 65 -31.49 11.96 -15.36
CA GLY A 65 -30.61 12.51 -16.39
C GLY A 65 -29.80 13.74 -15.97
N ARG A 66 -29.68 14.01 -14.65
CA ARG A 66 -29.01 15.21 -14.11
C ARG A 66 -27.65 14.94 -13.45
N ALA A 67 -27.33 13.69 -13.13
CA ALA A 67 -26.04 13.34 -12.54
C ALA A 67 -24.94 13.18 -13.59
N LYS A 68 -23.72 13.61 -13.24
CA LYS A 68 -22.51 13.23 -13.98
C LYS A 68 -22.11 11.78 -13.66
N HIS A 69 -21.11 11.26 -14.35
CA HIS A 69 -20.48 10.00 -13.97
C HIS A 69 -20.02 10.03 -12.50
N LEU A 70 -20.08 8.90 -11.79
CA LEU A 70 -19.80 8.84 -10.35
C LEU A 70 -18.39 9.34 -9.99
N ASP A 71 -17.42 9.14 -10.89
CA ASP A 71 -16.04 9.63 -10.74
C ASP A 71 -15.95 11.15 -10.47
N HIS A 72 -16.94 11.95 -10.86
CA HIS A 72 -16.96 13.40 -10.60
C HIS A 72 -17.26 13.77 -9.14
N TYR A 73 -17.70 12.80 -8.33
CA TYR A 73 -18.08 13.01 -6.94
C TYR A 73 -17.02 12.47 -5.96
N ALA A 74 -15.97 11.81 -6.45
CA ALA A 74 -14.81 11.42 -5.64
C ALA A 74 -13.55 12.14 -6.14
N LEU A 75 -12.84 12.80 -5.23
CA LEU A 75 -11.66 13.59 -5.58
C LEU A 75 -10.58 12.73 -6.24
N ASN A 76 -10.29 11.56 -5.64
CA ASN A 76 -9.25 10.66 -6.13
C ASN A 76 -9.56 10.07 -7.50
N THR A 77 -10.82 9.72 -7.77
CA THR A 77 -11.22 9.21 -9.08
C THR A 77 -11.08 10.29 -10.15
N LEU A 78 -11.54 11.52 -9.86
CA LEU A 78 -11.43 12.63 -10.81
C LEU A 78 -9.96 13.03 -11.03
N ALA A 79 -9.16 13.14 -9.97
CA ALA A 79 -7.75 13.45 -10.05
C ALA A 79 -6.97 12.39 -10.85
N ALA A 80 -7.27 11.10 -10.65
CA ALA A 80 -6.69 10.02 -11.45
C ALA A 80 -7.04 10.13 -12.94
N ARG A 81 -8.31 10.42 -13.29
CA ARG A 81 -8.73 10.66 -14.68
C ARG A 81 -8.00 11.84 -15.32
N MET A 82 -7.69 12.86 -14.52
CA MET A 82 -6.97 14.06 -14.96
C MET A 82 -5.45 13.94 -14.90
N ASN A 83 -4.92 12.80 -14.44
CA ASN A 83 -3.49 12.59 -14.16
C ASN A 83 -2.89 13.71 -13.28
N ARG A 84 -3.58 14.03 -12.18
CA ARG A 84 -3.15 15.05 -11.21
C ARG A 84 -2.96 14.46 -9.83
N PHE A 85 -2.00 15.00 -9.11
CA PHE A 85 -1.74 14.67 -7.71
C PHE A 85 -1.22 15.92 -6.98
N ALA A 86 -1.59 16.05 -5.72
CA ALA A 86 -0.93 16.93 -4.77
C ALA A 86 -0.95 16.26 -3.40
N MET A 87 0.04 16.59 -2.58
CA MET A 87 0.11 16.10 -1.21
C MET A 87 -1.09 16.62 -0.41
N PRO A 88 -1.56 15.86 0.60
CA PRO A 88 -2.50 16.39 1.56
C PRO A 88 -1.92 17.65 2.21
N ASP A 89 -2.77 18.66 2.42
CA ASP A 89 -2.41 19.91 3.10
C ASP A 89 -3.14 19.99 4.45
N PRO A 90 -2.50 19.53 5.55
CA PRO A 90 -3.09 19.58 6.88
C PRO A 90 -3.30 21.01 7.39
N SER A 91 -2.65 22.02 6.78
CA SER A 91 -2.79 23.42 7.20
C SER A 91 -4.15 24.01 6.79
N ASN A 92 -4.84 23.38 5.84
CA ASN A 92 -6.16 23.76 5.38
C ASN A 92 -7.15 22.59 5.47
N PRO A 93 -7.62 22.21 6.67
CA PRO A 93 -8.46 21.02 6.89
C PRO A 93 -9.85 21.11 6.25
N GLN A 94 -10.27 22.29 5.80
CA GLN A 94 -11.54 22.48 5.07
C GLN A 94 -11.39 22.25 3.56
N SER A 95 -10.16 22.09 3.07
CA SER A 95 -9.90 21.74 1.69
C SER A 95 -10.30 20.29 1.42
N PRO A 96 -10.98 19.99 0.29
CA PRO A 96 -11.21 18.60 -0.14
C PRO A 96 -9.92 17.78 -0.30
N ILE A 97 -8.76 18.44 -0.46
CA ILE A 97 -7.45 17.77 -0.61
C ILE A 97 -6.80 17.41 0.73
N ALA A 98 -7.28 17.95 1.86
CA ALA A 98 -6.65 17.78 3.17
C ALA A 98 -6.60 16.31 3.60
N ASP A 99 -7.60 15.53 3.19
CA ASP A 99 -7.75 14.11 3.53
C ASP A 99 -7.56 13.21 2.30
N ILE A 100 -6.74 13.63 1.32
CA ILE A 100 -6.49 12.80 0.14
C ILE A 100 -5.76 11.51 0.55
N ASP A 101 -6.39 10.37 0.37
CA ASP A 101 -5.77 9.06 0.59
C ASP A 101 -5.02 8.60 -0.66
N TYR A 102 -3.82 8.07 -0.47
CA TYR A 102 -2.99 7.57 -1.56
C TYR A 102 -2.06 6.45 -1.11
N ALA A 103 -1.54 5.74 -2.10
CA ALA A 103 -0.52 4.71 -1.95
C ALA A 103 0.59 4.94 -2.98
N TYR A 104 1.40 3.91 -3.21
CA TYR A 104 2.54 3.97 -4.11
C TYR A 104 2.51 2.85 -5.13
N HIS A 105 2.94 3.14 -6.35
CA HIS A 105 3.61 2.14 -7.19
C HIS A 105 5.11 2.34 -6.99
N PHE A 106 5.86 1.27 -6.80
CA PHE A 106 7.30 1.34 -6.55
C PHE A 106 7.99 0.06 -7.01
N ASP A 107 9.31 0.11 -7.18
CA ASP A 107 10.11 -1.08 -7.43
C ASP A 107 10.32 -1.87 -6.12
N ALA A 108 9.77 -3.08 -6.06
CA ALA A 108 9.83 -3.93 -4.87
C ALA A 108 11.27 -4.33 -4.50
N SER A 109 12.16 -4.51 -5.49
CA SER A 109 13.55 -4.87 -5.24
C SER A 109 14.33 -3.69 -4.67
N LEU A 110 14.06 -2.46 -5.16
CA LEU A 110 14.63 -1.25 -4.59
C LEU A 110 14.11 -1.00 -3.17
N PHE A 111 12.83 -1.25 -2.91
CA PHE A 111 12.26 -1.13 -1.57
C PHE A 111 12.86 -2.14 -0.59
N ALA A 112 13.04 -3.39 -1.01
CA ALA A 112 13.72 -4.41 -0.21
C ALA A 112 15.18 -4.00 0.11
N ARG A 113 15.91 -3.46 -0.88
CA ARG A 113 17.27 -2.95 -0.67
C ARG A 113 17.29 -1.74 0.29
N PHE A 114 16.34 -0.83 0.16
CA PHE A 114 16.19 0.33 1.04
C PHE A 114 15.95 -0.11 2.50
N LEU A 115 15.02 -1.03 2.72
CA LEU A 115 14.74 -1.58 4.06
C LEU A 115 15.93 -2.35 4.63
N ARG A 116 16.62 -3.15 3.79
CA ARG A 116 17.85 -3.85 4.19
C ARG A 116 18.90 -2.89 4.74
N GLY A 117 19.18 -1.79 4.04
CA GLY A 117 20.18 -0.81 4.49
C GLY A 117 19.84 -0.21 5.86
N ARG A 118 18.56 0.10 6.10
CA ARG A 118 18.10 0.58 7.42
C ARG A 118 18.19 -0.49 8.51
N ALA A 119 17.84 -1.75 8.19
CA ALA A 119 17.91 -2.85 9.13
C ALA A 119 19.36 -3.15 9.55
N GLU A 120 20.29 -3.24 8.59
CA GLU A 120 21.72 -3.45 8.87
C GLU A 120 22.30 -2.29 9.70
N ALA A 121 21.92 -1.04 9.41
CA ALA A 121 22.32 0.12 10.22
C ALA A 121 21.75 0.11 11.65
N ALA A 122 20.62 -0.57 11.87
CA ALA A 122 20.01 -0.79 13.18
C ALA A 122 20.54 -2.04 13.91
N GLY A 123 21.53 -2.73 13.35
CA GLY A 123 22.19 -3.88 13.97
C GLY A 123 21.66 -5.25 13.54
N VAL A 124 20.79 -5.32 12.53
CA VAL A 124 20.39 -6.62 11.95
C VAL A 124 21.57 -7.22 11.19
N GLU A 125 21.90 -8.47 11.51
CA GLU A 125 22.91 -9.24 10.78
C GLU A 125 22.31 -9.87 9.52
N ARG A 126 23.01 -9.72 8.39
CA ARG A 126 22.70 -10.45 7.17
C ARG A 126 23.66 -11.60 6.96
N ILE A 127 23.11 -12.81 6.98
CA ILE A 127 23.83 -14.02 6.61
C ILE A 127 23.37 -14.43 5.20
N GLU A 128 24.29 -14.39 4.24
CA GLU A 128 24.04 -14.95 2.91
C GLU A 128 24.27 -16.47 2.94
N GLY A 129 23.33 -17.20 2.35
CA GLY A 129 23.39 -18.65 2.23
C GLY A 129 22.03 -19.26 1.90
N ARG A 130 22.06 -20.50 1.42
CA ARG A 130 20.87 -21.32 1.20
C ARG A 130 20.62 -22.20 2.43
N ILE A 131 19.42 -22.11 3.00
CA ILE A 131 18.99 -23.05 4.05
C ILE A 131 18.74 -24.44 3.42
N VAL A 132 19.31 -25.47 4.02
CA VAL A 132 19.19 -26.89 3.57
C VAL A 132 18.50 -27.78 4.59
N ALA A 133 18.42 -27.37 5.85
CA ALA A 133 17.64 -28.05 6.88
C ALA A 133 17.15 -27.07 7.96
N ALA A 134 16.05 -27.42 8.62
CA ALA A 134 15.53 -26.73 9.79
C ALA A 134 15.31 -27.77 10.90
N ASN A 135 16.11 -27.68 11.96
CA ASN A 135 16.15 -28.68 13.01
C ASN A 135 15.25 -28.29 14.18
N ARG A 136 14.63 -29.30 14.78
CA ARG A 136 13.69 -29.13 15.90
C ARG A 136 14.28 -29.74 17.17
N ARG A 137 14.06 -29.08 18.31
CA ARG A 137 14.40 -29.63 19.62
C ARG A 137 13.54 -30.85 19.92
N GLY A 138 14.17 -31.90 20.46
CA GLY A 138 13.47 -33.12 20.81
C GLY A 138 12.50 -32.99 22.00
N SER A 139 12.71 -32.01 22.88
CA SER A 139 11.95 -31.84 24.12
C SER A 139 10.56 -31.23 23.92
N ASP A 140 10.41 -30.28 23.01
CA ASP A 140 9.19 -29.50 22.78
C ASP A 140 8.77 -29.44 21.31
N GLY A 141 9.61 -29.94 20.39
CA GLY A 141 9.38 -29.87 18.96
C GLY A 141 9.48 -28.45 18.38
N PHE A 142 10.04 -27.48 19.09
CA PHE A 142 10.22 -26.13 18.54
C PHE A 142 11.44 -26.10 17.62
N LEU A 143 11.48 -25.13 16.70
CA LEU A 143 12.69 -24.90 15.91
C LEU A 143 13.84 -24.50 16.84
N ASP A 144 14.99 -25.12 16.61
CA ASP A 144 16.23 -24.85 17.33
C ASP A 144 17.14 -23.96 16.48
N HIS A 145 17.40 -24.40 15.25
CA HIS A 145 18.29 -23.73 14.31
C HIS A 145 18.03 -24.14 12.86
N VAL A 146 18.55 -23.34 11.94
CA VAL A 146 18.63 -23.68 10.51
C VAL A 146 20.06 -24.02 10.13
N VAL A 147 20.22 -24.92 9.17
CA VAL A 147 21.53 -25.33 8.61
C VAL A 147 21.67 -24.73 7.22
N LEU A 148 22.77 -24.03 6.98
CA LEU A 148 23.12 -23.49 5.68
C LEU A 148 23.88 -24.52 4.84
N ALA A 149 23.86 -24.36 3.52
CA ALA A 149 24.48 -25.28 2.57
C ALA A 149 26.01 -25.44 2.75
N ASP A 150 26.67 -24.47 3.38
CA ASP A 150 28.10 -24.51 3.70
C ASP A 150 28.41 -25.10 5.09
N GLY A 151 27.39 -25.62 5.78
CA GLY A 151 27.52 -26.28 7.07
C GLY A 151 27.41 -25.34 8.28
N ARG A 152 27.33 -24.02 8.09
CA ARG A 152 27.05 -23.09 9.19
C ARG A 152 25.63 -23.31 9.75
N THR A 153 25.47 -23.10 11.05
CA THR A 153 24.17 -23.12 11.72
C THR A 153 23.79 -21.73 12.18
N VAL A 154 22.49 -21.44 12.20
CA VAL A 154 21.93 -20.19 12.73
C VAL A 154 20.82 -20.57 13.70
N ASP A 155 21.09 -20.40 14.99
CA ASP A 155 20.16 -20.68 16.09
C ASP A 155 19.24 -19.47 16.34
N GLY A 156 18.13 -19.68 17.05
CA GLY A 156 17.23 -18.59 17.43
C GLY A 156 16.08 -19.00 18.34
N ASP A 157 15.52 -18.03 19.05
CA ASP A 157 14.35 -18.24 19.91
C ASP A 157 13.02 -18.07 19.15
N LEU A 158 13.04 -17.25 18.09
CA LEU A 158 11.89 -16.95 17.23
C LEU A 158 12.33 -16.99 15.76
N PHE A 159 11.56 -17.70 14.95
CA PHE A 159 11.75 -17.78 13.51
C PHE A 159 10.56 -17.16 12.79
N ILE A 160 10.82 -16.33 11.78
CA ILE A 160 9.82 -15.73 10.90
C ILE A 160 10.05 -16.31 9.51
N ASP A 161 9.08 -17.07 8.99
CA ASP A 161 9.17 -17.65 7.66
C ASP A 161 8.75 -16.63 6.59
N CYS A 162 9.73 -16.18 5.80
CA CYS A 162 9.56 -15.29 4.65
C CYS A 162 10.05 -15.95 3.35
N SER A 163 9.95 -17.28 3.24
CA SER A 163 10.57 -18.05 2.14
C SER A 163 9.76 -18.09 0.82
N GLY A 164 8.59 -17.45 0.76
CA GLY A 164 7.70 -17.43 -0.42
C GLY A 164 6.92 -16.15 -0.60
#